data_AF-A0A177L2G2-F1
#
_entry.id   AF-A0A177L2G2-F1
#
_cell.length_a   1.000
_cell.length_b   1.000
_cell.length_c   1.000
_cell.angle_alpha   90.00
_cell.angle_beta   90.00
_cell.angle_gamma   90.00
#
_symmetry.space_group_name_H-M   'P 1'
#
loop_
_entity.id
_entity.type
_entity.pdbx_description
1 polymer ?
#
loop_
_entity_poly.entity_id
_entity_poly.type
_entity_poly.pdbx_seq_one_letter_code
_entity_poly.pdbx_strand_id
1 'polypeptide(L)' 'MESDLYFYTNMVRNILITFFQHGVWVVGFFYFLNKTFENKQLMKVSKIAIAVALFLFLFYSVVTNI' A
#
# COMPACT_ATOMS: atom_id res chain seq x y z
N MET A 1 -14.59 -23.05 15.22
CA MET A 1 -14.66 -21.71 15.87
C MET A 1 -13.27 -21.14 16.10
N GLU A 2 -12.39 -21.79 16.88
CA GLU A 2 -11.00 -21.33 17.08
C GLU A 2 -10.15 -21.40 15.80
N SER A 3 -10.35 -22.46 14.99
CA SER A 3 -9.72 -22.66 13.69
C SER A 3 -10.03 -21.56 12.68
N ASP A 4 -11.29 -21.12 12.65
CA ASP A 4 -11.80 -20.17 11.65
C ASP A 4 -11.25 -18.78 11.94
N LEU A 5 -11.21 -18.40 13.21
CA LEU A 5 -10.66 -17.13 13.67
C LEU A 5 -9.14 -17.04 13.41
N TYR A 6 -8.41 -18.14 13.61
CA TYR A 6 -6.99 -18.22 13.25
C TYR A 6 -6.77 -18.09 11.74
N PHE A 7 -7.59 -18.77 10.93
CA PHE A 7 -7.52 -18.70 9.47
C PHE A 7 -7.75 -17.28 8.94
N TYR A 8 -8.83 -16.62 9.35
CA TYR A 8 -9.11 -15.23 8.94
C TYR A 8 -8.02 -14.26 9.42
N THR A 9 -7.54 -14.43 10.64
CA THR A 9 -6.46 -13.58 11.18
C THR A 9 -5.17 -13.73 10.37
N ASN A 10 -4.82 -14.96 10.00
CA ASN A 10 -3.62 -15.23 9.22
C ASN A 10 -3.76 -14.71 7.77
N MET A 11 -4.94 -14.85 7.17
CA MET A 11 -5.26 -14.30 5.84
C MET A 11 -5.12 -12.77 5.83
N VAL A 12 -5.76 -12.08 6.79
CA VAL A 12 -5.67 -10.61 6.91
C VAL A 12 -4.23 -10.18 7.14
N ARG A 13 -3.49 -10.86 8.02
CA ARG A 13 -2.07 -10.58 8.26
C ARG A 13 -1.23 -10.71 6.98
N ASN A 14 -1.44 -11.76 6.18
CA ASN A 14 -0.71 -11.97 4.94
C ASN A 14 -0.99 -10.88 3.90
N ILE A 15 -2.26 -10.48 3.77
CA ILE A 15 -2.68 -9.36 2.90
C ILE A 15 -1.98 -8.07 3.35
N LEU A 16 -2.00 -7.76 4.65
CA LEU A 16 -1.36 -6.55 5.18
C LEU A 16 0.16 -6.57 4.97
N ILE A 17 0.84 -7.70 5.22
CA ILE A 17 2.28 -7.83 4.99
C ILE A 17 2.62 -7.58 3.52
N THR A 18 1.92 -8.25 2.60
CA THR A 18 2.13 -8.08 1.15
C THR A 18 1.89 -6.64 0.72
N PHE A 19 0.84 -6.01 1.23
CA PHE A 19 0.49 -4.62 0.95
C PHE A 19 1.56 -3.65 1.44
N PHE A 20 1.97 -3.73 2.71
CA PHE A 20 2.95 -2.80 3.28
C PHE A 20 4.37 -3.03 2.73
N GLN A 21 4.72 -4.27 2.38
CA GLN A 21 6.02 -4.59 1.78
C GLN A 21 6.28 -3.79 0.49
N HIS A 22 5.24 -3.59 -0.33
CA HIS A 22 5.33 -2.76 -1.54
C HIS A 22 4.90 -1.30 -1.30
N GLY A 23 3.88 -1.07 -0.49
CA GLY A 23 3.31 0.25 -0.23
C GLY A 23 4.26 1.22 0.48
N VAL A 24 5.11 0.72 1.39
CA VAL A 24 6.09 1.56 2.10
C VAL A 24 7.08 2.22 1.14
N TRP A 25 7.53 1.49 0.12
CA TRP A 25 8.44 2.03 -0.90
C TRP A 25 7.81 3.13 -1.73
N VAL A 26 6.54 2.99 -2.11
CA VAL A 26 5.81 4.03 -2.86
C VAL A 26 5.69 5.31 -2.04
N VAL A 27 5.25 5.19 -0.78
CA VAL A 27 5.08 6.35 0.10
C VAL A 27 6.43 7.01 0.36
N GLY A 28 7.48 6.22 0.60
CA GLY A 28 8.84 6.72 0.76
C GLY A 28 9.36 7.46 -0.47
N PHE A 29 9.21 6.87 -1.66
CA PHE A 29 9.64 7.47 -2.93
C PHE A 29 8.98 8.83 -3.15
N PHE A 30 7.65 8.90 -3.04
CA PHE A 30 6.93 10.16 -3.26
C PHE A 30 7.16 11.17 -2.14
N TYR A 31 7.43 10.73 -0.90
CA TYR A 31 7.84 11.62 0.18
C TYR A 31 9.16 12.32 -0.16
N PHE A 32 10.18 11.55 -0.56
CA PHE A 32 11.47 12.11 -0.99
C PHE A 32 11.30 13.00 -2.24
N LEU A 33 10.55 12.55 -3.24
CA LEU A 33 10.29 13.31 -4.46
C LEU A 33 9.69 14.69 -4.16
N ASN A 34 8.64 14.75 -3.33
CA ASN A 34 8.01 16.01 -2.96
C ASN A 34 8.89 16.90 -2.05
N LYS A 35 9.80 16.29 -1.28
CA LYS A 35 10.72 17.03 -0.43
C LYS A 35 11.91 17.60 -1.21
N THR A 36 12.39 16.89 -2.22
CA THR A 36 13.45 17.37 -3.12
C THR A 36 12.93 18.46 -4.05
N PHE A 37 11.70 18.31 -4.52
CA PHE A 37 11.08 19.25 -5.43
C PHE A 37 9.88 19.90 -4.74
N GLU A 38 10.08 21.08 -4.15
CA GLU A 38 9.03 21.89 -3.49
C GLU A 38 8.07 22.52 -4.52
N ASN A 39 7.49 21.70 -5.39
CA ASN A 39 6.56 22.10 -6.43
C ASN A 39 5.12 21.69 -6.06
N LYS A 40 4.23 22.70 -5.99
CA LYS A 40 2.82 22.50 -5.63
C LYS A 40 2.05 21.59 -6.59
N GLN A 41 2.37 21.63 -7.89
CA GLN A 41 1.76 20.71 -8.87
C GLN A 41 2.28 19.28 -8.67
N LEU A 42 3.58 19.11 -8.44
CA LEU A 42 4.18 17.80 -8.17
C LEU A 42 3.59 17.16 -6.92
N MET A 43 3.37 17.93 -5.86
CA MET A 43 2.73 17.44 -4.64
C MET A 43 1.29 16.97 -4.89
N LYS A 44 0.54 17.68 -5.72
CA LYS A 44 -0.84 17.29 -6.07
C LYS A 44 -0.87 16.00 -6.90
N VAL A 45 -0.02 15.91 -7.92
CA VAL A 45 0.10 14.70 -8.76
C VAL A 45 0.60 13.51 -7.93
N SER A 46 1.60 13.72 -7.08
CA SER A 46 2.14 12.69 -6.19
C SER A 46 1.10 12.13 -5.23
N LYS A 47 0.24 12.97 -4.64
CA LYS A 47 -0.86 12.48 -3.80
C LYS A 47 -1.80 11.56 -4.55
N ILE A 48 -2.16 11.91 -5.78
CA ILE A 48 -3.02 11.08 -6.64
C ILE A 48 -2.31 9.78 -7.00
N ALA A 49 -1.04 9.86 -7.40
CA ALA A 49 -0.24 8.69 -7.76
C ALA A 49 -0.06 7.72 -6.58
N ILE A 50 0.22 8.22 -5.38
CA ILE A 50 0.27 7.42 -4.15
C ILE A 50 -1.07 6.72 -3.91
N ALA A 51 -2.20 7.45 -3.99
CA ALA A 51 -3.52 6.87 -3.76
C ALA A 51 -3.83 5.75 -4.77
N VAL A 52 -3.55 5.96 -6.06
CA VAL A 52 -3.76 4.97 -7.12
C VAL A 52 -2.84 3.76 -6.91
N ALA A 53 -1.56 3.97 -6.61
CA ALA A 53 -0.61 2.89 -6.38
C ALA A 53 -0.99 2.05 -5.14
N LEU A 54 -1.40 2.70 -4.04
CA LEU A 54 -1.88 1.99 -2.85
C LEU A 54 -3.14 1.18 -3.16
N PHE A 55 -4.08 1.73 -3.94
CA PHE A 55 -5.27 0.97 -4.35
C PHE A 55 -4.90 -0.27 -5.17
N LEU A 56 -3.98 -0.15 -6.12
CA LEU A 56 -3.50 -1.28 -6.93
C LEU A 56 -2.77 -2.33 -6.07
N PHE A 57 -1.92 -1.92 -5.14
CA PHE A 57 -1.24 -2.86 -4.24
C PHE A 57 -2.20 -3.57 -3.28
N LEU A 58 -3.25 -2.88 -2.82
CA LEU A 58 -4.28 -3.49 -1.99
C LEU A 58 -5.06 -4.54 -2.79
N PHE A 59 -5.47 -4.20 -4.01
CA PHE A 59 -6.13 -5.15 -4.91
C PHE A 59 -5.25 -6.37 -5.20
N TYR A 60 -3.98 -6.14 -5.55
CA TYR A 60 -3.00 -7.20 -5.77
C TYR A 60 -2.87 -8.11 -4.54
N SER A 61 -2.70 -7.52 -3.35
CA SER A 61 -2.51 -8.29 -2.12
C SER A 61 -3.72 -9.14 -1.75
N VAL A 62 -4.93 -8.67 -2.05
CA VAL A 62 -6.19 -9.42 -1.87
C VAL A 62 -6.24 -10.59 -2.85
N VAL A 63 -5.98 -10.37 -4.14
CA VAL A 63 -6.05 -11.42 -5.17
C VAL A 63 -4.99 -12.51 -4.96
N THR A 64 -3.79 -12.17 -4.47
CA THR A 64 -2.71 -13.15 -4.29
C THR A 64 -2.78 -13.95 -2.99
N ASN A 65 -3.58 -13.52 -2.01
CA ASN A 65 -3.65 -14.15 -0.68
C ASN A 65 -5.06 -14.66 -0.32
N ILE A 66 -6.00 -14.63 -1.28
CA ILE A 66 -7.29 -15.33 -1.21
C ILE A 66 -7.14 -16.74 -1.79
#